data_AF-A0A838TWY6-F1
#
_entry.id   AF-A0A838TWY6-F1
#
_cell.length_a   1.000
_cell.length_b   1.000
_cell.length_c   1.000
_cell.angle_alpha   90.00
_cell.angle_beta   90.00
_cell.angle_gamma   90.00
#
_symmetry.space_group_name_H-M   'P 1'
#
loop_
_entity.id
_entity.type
_entity.pdbx_description
1 polymer ?
#
loop_
_entity_poly.entity_id
_entity_poly.type
_entity_poly.pdbx_seq_one_letter_code
_entity_poly.pdbx_strand_id
1 'polypeptide(L)'
;MTRAIPHVNICGYPGAGKTTVAILLWQRYRTTVIRQYTTRVLRAGESETILKEYNWITNEEYKNLYNEGKLLKWDSANSHKVNPDGSEYFRGIPASEFWVKPKPDTQLILSMFSTRAAPEIKQKISPEMINICLVADDLILKERILSRFGRDYVGGHSDTIAKYRGINIEGSANFEPNHVIDTGELDAEQVAEKIAYLAGLLTLTLP
;
A
#
# COMPACT_ATOMS: atom_id res chain seq x y z
N MET A 1 31.04 -3.87 -0.44
CA MET A 1 29.75 -4.60 -0.40
C MET A 1 28.67 -3.64 -0.89
N THR A 2 27.97 -3.95 -1.98
CA THR A 2 26.81 -3.16 -2.42
C THR A 2 25.67 -3.41 -1.43
N ARG A 3 25.20 -2.36 -0.78
CA ARG A 3 24.06 -2.43 0.14
C ARG A 3 22.83 -2.93 -0.62
N ALA A 4 22.09 -3.87 -0.06
CA ALA A 4 20.83 -4.33 -0.64
C ALA A 4 19.85 -3.15 -0.74
N ILE A 5 19.11 -3.06 -1.85
CA ILE A 5 18.09 -2.02 -2.05
C ILE A 5 16.95 -2.27 -1.05
N PRO A 6 16.60 -1.32 -0.17
CA PRO A 6 15.52 -1.51 0.78
C PRO A 6 14.18 -1.69 0.05
N HIS A 7 13.39 -2.66 0.50
CA HIS A 7 12.00 -2.82 0.08
C HIS A 7 11.09 -2.33 1.21
N VAL A 8 10.35 -1.25 0.96
CA VAL A 8 9.38 -0.70 1.91
C VAL A 8 7.98 -1.00 1.42
N ASN A 9 7.15 -1.55 2.30
CA ASN A 9 5.73 -1.69 2.10
C ASN A 9 4.98 -0.69 2.99
N ILE A 10 4.12 0.14 2.40
CA ILE A 10 3.27 1.09 3.12
C ILE A 10 1.85 0.57 3.17
N CYS A 11 1.36 0.29 4.37
CA CYS A 11 -0.01 -0.16 4.63
C CYS A 11 -0.66 0.73 5.70
N GLY A 12 -1.92 0.43 6.05
CA GLY A 12 -2.66 1.20 7.06
C GLY A 12 -4.00 1.74 6.58
N TYR A 13 -4.62 2.58 7.40
CA TYR A 13 -6.03 2.93 7.27
C TYR A 13 -6.33 3.80 6.03
N PRO A 14 -7.53 3.68 5.43
CA PRO A 14 -8.01 4.70 4.49
C PRO A 14 -7.93 6.08 5.13
N GLY A 15 -7.48 7.10 4.39
CA GLY A 15 -7.28 8.44 4.95
C GLY A 15 -5.94 8.67 5.66
N ALA A 16 -5.16 7.63 5.97
CA ALA A 16 -3.87 7.76 6.67
C ALA A 16 -2.71 8.31 5.79
N GLY A 17 -2.99 8.83 4.60
CA GLY A 17 -1.97 9.47 3.75
C GLY A 17 -1.02 8.54 2.98
N LYS A 18 -1.26 7.22 2.95
CA LYS A 18 -0.38 6.22 2.27
C LYS A 18 0.09 6.63 0.88
N THR A 19 -0.85 6.90 -0.03
CA THR A 19 -0.55 7.30 -1.42
C THR A 19 0.26 8.60 -1.48
N THR A 20 -0.07 9.57 -0.62
CA THR A 20 0.64 10.85 -0.55
C THR A 20 2.10 10.64 -0.16
N VAL A 21 2.34 9.88 0.92
CA VAL A 21 3.69 9.55 1.40
C VAL A 21 4.47 8.74 0.36
N ALA A 22 3.81 7.77 -0.29
CA ALA A 22 4.41 6.97 -1.35
C ALA A 22 4.84 7.82 -2.56
N ILE A 23 4.07 8.83 -2.93
CA ILE A 23 4.43 9.80 -3.99
C ILE A 23 5.68 10.58 -3.59
N LEU A 24 5.74 11.09 -2.36
CA LEU A 24 6.90 11.85 -1.87
C LEU A 24 8.18 11.00 -1.89
N LEU A 25 8.11 9.75 -1.42
CA LEU A 25 9.24 8.83 -1.50
C LEU A 25 9.66 8.56 -2.95
N TRP A 26 8.69 8.37 -3.85
CA TRP A 26 8.97 8.16 -5.27
C TRP A 26 9.61 9.39 -5.94
N GLN A 27 9.22 10.61 -5.55
CA GLN A 27 9.81 11.84 -6.06
C GLN A 27 11.23 12.08 -5.55
N ARG A 28 11.50 11.73 -4.29
CA ARG A 28 12.79 11.98 -3.61
C ARG A 28 13.85 10.93 -3.92
N TYR A 29 13.45 9.69 -4.20
CA TYR A 29 14.35 8.56 -4.41
C TYR A 29 14.09 7.87 -5.73
N ARG A 30 15.15 7.35 -6.37
CA ARG A 30 15.03 6.48 -7.56
C ARG A 30 14.32 5.19 -7.18
N THR A 31 13.01 5.17 -7.37
CA THR A 31 12.12 4.15 -6.80
C THR A 31 11.60 3.19 -7.86
N THR A 32 11.67 1.89 -7.58
CA THR A 32 10.95 0.84 -8.31
C THR A 32 9.68 0.49 -7.55
N VAL A 33 8.51 0.62 -8.19
CA VAL A 33 7.21 0.36 -7.54
C VAL A 33 6.70 -1.02 -7.95
N ILE A 34 6.36 -1.87 -6.97
CA ILE A 34 5.66 -3.12 -7.22
C ILE A 34 4.16 -2.85 -7.28
N ARG A 35 3.62 -2.84 -8.51
CA ARG A 35 2.23 -2.50 -8.78
C ARG A 35 1.32 -3.71 -8.61
N GLN A 36 0.16 -3.46 -8.03
CA GLN A 36 -0.91 -4.46 -7.94
C GLN A 36 -1.80 -4.38 -9.18
N TYR A 37 -2.53 -5.43 -9.49
CA TYR A 37 -3.59 -5.38 -10.48
C TYR A 37 -4.91 -5.04 -9.79
N THR A 38 -5.75 -4.25 -10.46
CA THR A 38 -7.12 -4.04 -10.01
C THR A 38 -8.07 -3.91 -11.19
N THR A 39 -9.30 -4.35 -10.99
CA THR A 39 -10.40 -4.14 -11.93
C THR A 39 -11.41 -3.10 -11.45
N ARG A 40 -11.15 -2.46 -10.30
CA ARG A 40 -12.04 -1.41 -9.83
C ARG A 40 -11.99 -0.21 -10.75
N VAL A 41 -13.09 0.52 -10.79
CA VAL A 41 -13.17 1.81 -11.46
C VAL A 41 -12.11 2.75 -10.90
N LEU A 42 -11.43 3.42 -11.83
CA LEU A 42 -10.48 4.47 -11.53
C LEU A 42 -11.16 5.59 -10.74
N ARG A 43 -10.59 6.01 -9.61
CA ARG A 43 -11.12 7.14 -8.84
C ARG A 43 -10.61 8.45 -9.41
N ALA A 44 -11.38 9.53 -9.19
CA ALA A 44 -10.95 10.88 -9.54
C ALA A 44 -9.54 11.17 -8.97
N GLY A 45 -8.67 11.68 -9.83
CA GLY A 45 -7.27 11.99 -9.51
C GLY A 45 -6.29 10.80 -9.56
N GLU A 46 -6.74 9.54 -9.67
CA GLU A 46 -5.80 8.40 -9.73
C GLU A 46 -5.08 8.26 -11.07
N SER A 47 -5.73 8.61 -12.19
CA SER A 47 -5.10 8.65 -13.52
C SER A 47 -3.92 9.61 -13.58
N GLU A 48 -4.00 10.68 -12.81
CA GLU A 48 -3.03 11.78 -12.76
C GLU A 48 -1.92 11.50 -11.73
N THR A 49 -2.09 10.49 -10.86
CA THR A 49 -1.01 10.12 -9.93
C THR A 49 0.18 9.56 -10.69
N ILE A 50 1.33 10.20 -10.51
CA ILE A 50 2.58 9.79 -11.17
C ILE A 50 3.07 8.40 -10.72
N LEU A 51 2.76 8.01 -9.48
CA LEU A 51 3.19 6.74 -8.88
C LEU A 51 2.58 5.52 -9.59
N LYS A 52 1.33 5.65 -10.09
CA LYS A 52 0.50 4.56 -10.65
C LYS A 52 0.60 3.28 -9.80
N GLU A 53 -0.04 3.28 -8.63
CA GLU A 53 -0.05 2.15 -7.68
C GLU A 53 -0.58 0.84 -8.32
N TYR A 54 -1.54 0.97 -9.24
CA TYR A 54 -2.22 -0.16 -9.86
C TYR A 54 -1.94 -0.25 -11.36
N ASN A 55 -2.02 -1.47 -11.87
CA ASN A 55 -2.34 -1.76 -13.26
C ASN A 55 -3.85 -1.99 -13.34
N TRP A 56 -4.57 -1.05 -13.96
CA TRP A 56 -6.01 -1.18 -14.18
C TRP A 56 -6.27 -2.09 -15.37
N ILE A 57 -7.05 -3.13 -15.14
CA ILE A 57 -7.39 -4.15 -16.12
C ILE A 57 -8.87 -4.53 -16.00
N THR A 58 -9.42 -5.19 -16.99
CA THR A 58 -10.77 -5.74 -16.97
C THR A 58 -10.88 -6.99 -16.10
N ASN A 59 -12.11 -7.37 -15.74
CA ASN A 59 -12.39 -8.63 -15.03
C ASN A 59 -11.94 -9.86 -15.83
N GLU A 60 -12.01 -9.81 -17.15
CA GLU A 60 -11.54 -10.89 -18.03
C GLU A 60 -10.02 -11.01 -18.01
N GLU A 61 -9.30 -9.90 -18.20
CA GLU A 61 -7.84 -9.86 -18.12
C GLU A 61 -7.34 -10.34 -16.74
N TYR A 62 -8.02 -9.96 -15.66
CA TYR A 62 -7.66 -10.43 -14.32
C TYR A 62 -7.76 -11.95 -14.22
N LYS A 63 -8.87 -12.54 -14.70
CA LYS A 63 -9.07 -13.99 -14.68
C LYS A 63 -8.01 -14.71 -15.52
N ASN A 64 -7.64 -14.16 -16.67
CA ASN A 64 -6.58 -14.71 -17.52
C ASN A 64 -5.23 -14.69 -16.80
N LEU A 65 -4.81 -13.54 -16.27
CA LEU A 65 -3.56 -13.42 -15.50
C LEU A 65 -3.55 -14.34 -14.27
N TYR A 66 -4.68 -14.46 -13.58
CA TYR A 66 -4.83 -15.40 -12.48
C TYR A 66 -4.61 -16.82 -12.99
N ASN A 67 -5.39 -17.29 -13.96
CA ASN A 67 -5.33 -18.67 -14.48
C ASN A 67 -3.95 -19.04 -15.04
N GLU A 68 -3.26 -18.10 -15.67
CA GLU A 68 -1.89 -18.27 -16.19
C GLU A 68 -0.81 -18.29 -15.10
N GLY A 69 -1.15 -18.09 -13.83
CA GLY A 69 -0.19 -18.08 -12.73
C GLY A 69 0.64 -16.78 -12.64
N LYS A 70 0.23 -15.72 -13.35
CA LYS A 70 0.91 -14.42 -13.33
C LYS A 70 0.60 -13.59 -12.07
N LEU A 71 -0.44 -13.97 -11.35
CA LEU A 71 -0.77 -13.47 -10.02
C LEU A 71 -0.44 -14.53 -8.97
N LEU A 72 -0.03 -14.10 -7.77
CA LEU A 72 0.14 -15.00 -6.62
C LEU A 72 -1.17 -15.78 -6.39
N LYS A 73 -1.10 -17.07 -6.11
CA LYS A 73 -2.27 -17.95 -5.93
C LYS A 73 -2.76 -18.03 -4.48
N TRP A 74 -2.40 -17.05 -3.66
CA TRP A 74 -2.73 -17.04 -2.24
C TRP A 74 -4.02 -16.24 -2.01
N ASP A 75 -4.86 -16.71 -1.10
CA ASP A 75 -6.07 -16.00 -0.69
C ASP A 75 -5.76 -14.64 -0.04
N SER A 76 -4.57 -14.50 0.56
CA SER A 76 -4.09 -13.25 1.15
C SER A 76 -3.73 -12.21 0.09
N ALA A 77 -3.26 -12.66 -1.08
CA ALA A 77 -2.73 -11.84 -2.16
C ALA A 77 -3.80 -11.39 -3.17
N ASN A 78 -5.00 -11.96 -3.10
CA ASN A 78 -6.10 -11.66 -3.99
C ASN A 78 -7.36 -11.30 -3.21
N SER A 79 -8.13 -10.34 -3.73
CA SER A 79 -9.43 -9.99 -3.15
C SER A 79 -10.47 -9.84 -4.23
N HIS A 80 -11.63 -10.46 -4.03
CA HIS A 80 -12.87 -10.21 -4.76
C HIS A 80 -13.79 -9.39 -3.85
N LYS A 81 -14.36 -8.32 -4.39
CA LYS A 81 -15.33 -7.48 -3.68
C LYS A 81 -16.53 -7.21 -4.56
N VAL A 82 -17.70 -7.20 -3.93
CA VAL A 82 -18.97 -6.80 -4.53
C VAL A 82 -19.36 -5.46 -3.90
N ASN A 83 -19.59 -4.46 -4.73
CA ASN A 83 -20.07 -3.14 -4.32
C ASN A 83 -21.58 -3.20 -4.04
N PRO A 84 -22.15 -2.23 -3.30
CA PRO A 84 -23.58 -2.19 -3.01
C PRO A 84 -24.49 -2.13 -4.25
N ASP A 85 -23.98 -1.59 -5.36
CA ASP A 85 -24.67 -1.54 -6.65
C ASP A 85 -24.62 -2.87 -7.44
N GLY A 86 -24.05 -3.92 -6.85
CA GLY A 86 -23.86 -5.23 -7.47
C GLY A 86 -22.66 -5.32 -8.42
N SER A 87 -21.94 -4.23 -8.66
CA SER A 87 -20.71 -4.27 -9.45
C SER A 87 -19.61 -5.00 -8.68
N GLU A 88 -18.79 -5.77 -9.38
CA GLU A 88 -17.72 -6.55 -8.77
C GLU A 88 -16.35 -6.05 -9.22
N TYR A 89 -15.37 -6.13 -8.32
CA TYR A 89 -13.99 -5.91 -8.68
C TYR A 89 -13.02 -6.86 -7.99
N PHE A 90 -11.88 -7.02 -8.64
CA PHE A 90 -10.77 -7.85 -8.20
C PHE A 90 -9.54 -6.99 -7.90
N ARG A 91 -8.70 -7.49 -7.01
CA ARG A 91 -7.33 -7.03 -6.81
C ARG A 91 -6.44 -8.23 -6.66
N GLY A 92 -5.24 -8.16 -7.22
CA GLY A 92 -4.27 -9.25 -7.17
C GLY A 92 -2.84 -8.73 -7.21
N ILE A 93 -1.95 -9.44 -6.55
CA ILE A 93 -0.52 -9.14 -6.51
C ILE A 93 0.18 -9.99 -7.57
N PRO A 94 1.03 -9.42 -8.44
CA PRO A 94 1.83 -10.21 -9.38
C PRO A 94 2.69 -11.23 -8.66
N ALA A 95 2.89 -12.40 -9.26
CA ALA A 95 3.91 -13.33 -8.79
C ALA A 95 5.31 -12.68 -8.92
N SER A 96 6.23 -13.05 -8.02
CA SER A 96 7.51 -12.35 -7.83
C SER A 96 8.39 -12.30 -9.09
N GLU A 97 8.29 -13.30 -9.95
CA GLU A 97 8.98 -13.40 -11.22
C GLU A 97 8.50 -12.36 -12.25
N PHE A 98 7.30 -11.81 -12.06
CA PHE A 98 6.74 -10.74 -12.89
C PHE A 98 6.88 -9.35 -12.25
N TRP A 99 7.56 -9.24 -11.12
CA TRP A 99 7.86 -7.94 -10.53
C TRP A 99 8.82 -7.15 -11.42
N VAL A 100 8.59 -5.84 -11.51
CA VAL A 100 9.49 -4.95 -12.24
C VAL A 100 10.88 -5.03 -11.61
N LYS A 101 11.88 -5.41 -12.40
CA LYS A 101 13.26 -5.52 -11.92
C LYS A 101 13.82 -4.13 -11.61
N PRO A 102 14.40 -3.91 -10.42
CA PRO A 102 15.09 -2.67 -10.10
C PRO A 102 16.17 -2.34 -11.13
N LYS A 103 16.24 -1.07 -11.54
CA LYS A 103 17.36 -0.58 -12.36
C LYS A 103 18.64 -0.52 -11.52
N PRO A 104 19.85 -0.52 -12.13
CA PRO A 104 21.12 -0.48 -11.38
C PRO A 104 21.24 0.69 -10.38
N ASP A 105 20.53 1.79 -10.64
CA ASP A 105 20.52 3.01 -9.83
C ASP A 105 19.30 3.15 -8.91
N THR A 106 18.48 2.11 -8.79
CA THR A 106 17.33 2.11 -7.88
C THR A 106 17.81 2.18 -6.44
N GLN A 107 17.23 3.11 -5.69
CA GLN A 107 17.49 3.36 -4.27
C GLN A 107 16.42 2.73 -3.38
N LEU A 108 15.19 2.57 -3.86
CA LEU A 108 14.06 2.08 -3.08
C LEU A 108 13.18 1.15 -3.91
N ILE A 109 12.77 0.02 -3.35
CA ILE A 109 11.62 -0.76 -3.83
C ILE A 109 10.42 -0.38 -2.96
N LEU A 110 9.32 0.02 -3.58
CA LEU A 110 8.12 0.49 -2.88
C LEU A 110 6.90 -0.37 -3.24
N SER A 111 6.15 -0.79 -2.24
CA SER A 111 4.89 -1.51 -2.40
C SER A 111 3.82 -0.97 -1.44
N MET A 112 2.56 -1.26 -1.75
CA MET A 112 1.41 -0.94 -0.87
C MET A 112 0.48 -2.15 -0.74
N PHE A 113 1.07 -3.28 -0.39
CA PHE A 113 0.35 -4.52 -0.14
C PHE A 113 -0.57 -4.40 1.07
N SER A 114 -1.68 -5.13 1.02
CA SER A 114 -2.63 -5.17 2.13
C SER A 114 -1.99 -5.79 3.39
N THR A 115 -2.55 -5.50 4.56
CA THR A 115 -2.13 -6.12 5.83
C THR A 115 -2.29 -7.64 5.85
N ARG A 116 -3.09 -8.22 4.95
CA ARG A 116 -3.22 -9.68 4.79
C ARG A 116 -2.08 -10.27 3.95
N ALA A 117 -1.71 -9.61 2.86
CA ALA A 117 -0.69 -10.11 1.93
C ALA A 117 0.74 -9.83 2.42
N ALA A 118 0.96 -8.67 3.03
CA ALA A 118 2.28 -8.20 3.44
C ALA A 118 3.06 -9.18 4.34
N PRO A 119 2.49 -9.82 5.38
CA PRO A 119 3.23 -10.77 6.20
C PRO A 119 3.65 -12.02 5.41
N GLU A 120 2.78 -12.55 4.55
CA GLU A 120 3.09 -13.73 3.74
C GLU A 120 4.15 -13.43 2.67
N ILE A 121 4.08 -12.25 2.03
CA ILE A 121 5.11 -11.77 1.10
C ILE A 121 6.45 -11.61 1.81
N LYS A 122 6.47 -11.02 3.01
CA LYS A 122 7.69 -10.89 3.80
C LYS A 122 8.29 -12.27 4.07
N GLN A 123 7.49 -13.21 4.56
CA GLN A 123 7.96 -14.55 4.90
C GLN A 123 8.48 -15.35 3.69
N LYS A 124 7.79 -15.28 2.54
CA LYS A 124 8.03 -16.20 1.41
C LYS A 124 8.85 -15.60 0.27
N ILE A 125 8.82 -14.28 0.07
CA ILE A 125 9.37 -13.63 -1.14
C ILE A 125 10.41 -12.58 -0.76
N SER A 126 10.13 -11.74 0.23
CA SER A 126 10.97 -10.58 0.57
C SER A 126 11.18 -10.46 2.09
N PRO A 127 12.02 -11.33 2.70
CA PRO A 127 12.24 -11.37 4.16
C PRO A 127 12.67 -10.04 4.78
N GLU A 128 13.48 -9.28 4.03
CA GLU A 128 14.00 -7.98 4.45
C GLU A 128 13.02 -6.82 4.19
N MET A 129 11.81 -7.09 3.65
CA MET A 129 10.82 -6.03 3.39
C MET A 129 10.39 -5.36 4.70
N ILE A 130 10.47 -4.04 4.76
CA ILE A 130 10.09 -3.23 5.91
C ILE A 130 8.61 -2.88 5.79
N ASN A 131 7.79 -3.46 6.65
CA ASN A 131 6.36 -3.17 6.72
C ASN A 131 6.10 -1.96 7.61
N ILE A 132 5.57 -0.88 7.03
CA ILE A 132 5.22 0.34 7.75
C ILE A 132 3.71 0.54 7.71
N CYS A 133 3.09 0.61 8.89
CA CYS A 133 1.67 0.85 9.05
C CYS A 133 1.42 2.32 9.42
N LEU A 134 0.66 3.02 8.58
CA LEU A 134 0.21 4.39 8.86
C LEU A 134 -1.13 4.38 9.58
N VAL A 135 -1.17 5.05 10.73
CA VAL A 135 -2.36 5.18 11.58
C VAL A 135 -2.66 6.66 11.85
N ALA A 136 -3.85 6.95 12.34
CA ALA A 136 -4.24 8.24 12.92
C ALA A 136 -5.55 8.03 13.71
N ASP A 137 -5.94 9.04 14.49
CA ASP A 137 -7.25 9.04 15.13
C ASP A 137 -8.40 9.00 14.10
N ASP A 138 -9.49 8.32 14.45
CA ASP A 138 -10.68 8.13 13.59
C ASP A 138 -11.29 9.46 13.14
N LEU A 139 -11.34 10.47 14.02
CA LEU A 139 -11.86 11.78 13.64
C LEU A 139 -11.00 12.40 12.52
N ILE A 140 -9.68 12.33 12.67
CA ILE A 140 -8.73 12.82 11.67
C ILE A 140 -8.88 12.04 10.35
N LEU A 141 -8.99 10.71 10.42
CA LEU A 141 -9.18 9.87 9.23
C LEU A 141 -10.49 10.19 8.50
N LYS A 142 -11.58 10.33 9.25
CA LYS A 142 -12.91 10.68 8.71
C LYS A 142 -12.89 12.06 8.06
N GLU A 143 -12.27 13.05 8.70
CA GLU A 143 -12.10 14.39 8.13
C GLU A 143 -11.30 14.37 6.82
N ARG A 144 -10.20 13.61 6.78
CA ARG A 144 -9.38 13.44 5.56
C ARG A 144 -10.11 12.70 4.43
N ILE A 145 -10.94 11.71 4.76
CA ILE A 145 -11.78 11.02 3.76
C ILE A 145 -12.87 11.96 3.26
N LEU A 146 -13.53 12.68 4.17
CA LEU A 146 -14.59 13.63 3.85
C LEU A 146 -14.09 14.71 2.89
N SER A 147 -12.93 15.31 3.17
CA SER A 147 -12.35 16.35 2.32
C SER A 147 -11.97 15.85 0.92
N ARG A 148 -11.61 14.57 0.80
CA ARG A 148 -11.13 13.99 -0.47
C ARG A 148 -12.22 13.37 -1.32
N PHE A 149 -13.25 12.79 -0.71
CA PHE A 149 -14.23 11.95 -1.41
C PHE A 149 -15.69 12.31 -1.10
N GLY A 150 -15.95 13.26 -0.20
CA GLY A 150 -17.30 13.66 0.19
C GLY A 150 -17.96 12.72 1.20
N ARG A 151 -19.18 13.09 1.64
CA ARG A 151 -19.90 12.43 2.75
C ARG A 151 -20.25 10.97 2.47
N ASP A 152 -20.66 10.65 1.25
CA ASP A 152 -21.10 9.29 0.88
C ASP A 152 -19.97 8.26 1.00
N TYR A 153 -18.73 8.70 0.81
CA TYR A 153 -17.54 7.85 0.96
C TYR A 153 -17.18 7.57 2.43
N VAL A 154 -17.50 8.50 3.34
CA VAL A 154 -17.23 8.37 4.78
C VAL A 154 -18.11 7.27 5.40
N GLY A 155 -19.37 7.15 4.98
CA GLY A 155 -20.28 6.10 5.46
C GLY A 155 -19.73 4.69 5.22
N GLY A 156 -19.31 4.40 3.98
CA GLY A 156 -18.73 3.09 3.64
C GLY A 156 -17.35 2.79 4.25
N HIS A 157 -16.63 3.82 4.72
CA HIS A 157 -15.32 3.67 5.35
C HIS A 157 -15.38 3.75 6.88
N SER A 158 -16.49 4.19 7.47
CA SER A 158 -16.67 4.24 8.92
C SER A 158 -16.64 2.85 9.54
N ASP A 159 -17.27 1.85 8.90
CA ASP A 159 -17.15 0.44 9.31
C ASP A 159 -15.72 -0.08 9.15
N THR A 160 -15.00 0.40 8.14
CA THR A 160 -13.61 0.01 7.92
C THR A 160 -12.71 0.60 9.01
N ILE A 161 -12.88 1.88 9.37
CA ILE A 161 -12.12 2.54 10.45
C ILE A 161 -12.52 1.97 11.82
N ALA A 162 -13.80 1.72 12.07
CA ALA A 162 -14.29 1.09 13.30
C ALA A 162 -13.80 -0.35 13.45
N LYS A 163 -13.82 -1.13 12.36
CA LYS A 163 -13.13 -2.43 12.30
C LYS A 163 -11.68 -2.22 12.68
N TYR A 164 -10.97 -1.32 12.03
CA TYR A 164 -9.56 -1.03 12.32
C TYR A 164 -9.26 -0.53 13.75
N ARG A 165 -10.23 0.04 14.47
CA ARG A 165 -10.15 0.42 15.90
C ARG A 165 -10.43 -0.75 16.87
N GLY A 166 -11.41 -1.59 16.55
CA GLY A 166 -11.70 -2.83 17.30
C GLY A 166 -10.74 -3.97 16.99
N ILE A 167 -9.98 -3.81 15.91
CA ILE A 167 -8.89 -4.66 15.44
C ILE A 167 -7.61 -4.13 16.10
N ASN A 168 -7.19 -4.78 17.21
CA ASN A 168 -5.83 -5.34 17.22
C ASN A 168 -5.58 -5.86 15.81
N ILE A 169 -4.44 -5.61 15.18
CA ILE A 169 -4.13 -6.00 13.80
C ILE A 169 -4.51 -7.48 13.48
N GLU A 170 -5.80 -7.80 13.27
CA GLU A 170 -6.45 -9.13 13.44
C GLU A 170 -7.41 -9.44 12.28
N GLY A 171 -7.38 -8.67 11.19
CA GLY A 171 -7.74 -9.23 9.88
C GLY A 171 -6.74 -10.31 9.41
N SER A 172 -5.58 -10.34 10.06
CA SER A 172 -4.62 -11.44 10.08
C SER A 172 -4.04 -11.44 11.48
N ALA A 173 -4.39 -12.41 12.34
CA ALA A 173 -3.88 -12.54 13.71
C ALA A 173 -2.33 -12.56 13.85
N ASN A 174 -1.59 -12.38 12.75
CA ASN A 174 -0.14 -12.49 12.62
C ASN A 174 0.49 -11.29 11.89
N PHE A 175 -0.18 -10.14 11.69
CA PHE A 175 0.49 -8.98 11.08
C PHE A 175 1.07 -8.05 12.14
N GLU A 176 2.36 -8.20 12.40
CA GLU A 176 3.14 -7.25 13.17
C GLU A 176 3.97 -6.39 12.19
N PRO A 177 3.59 -5.13 11.94
CA PRO A 177 4.39 -4.25 11.10
C PRO A 177 5.74 -4.00 11.78
N ASN A 178 6.80 -3.82 10.99
CA ASN A 178 8.09 -3.44 11.54
C ASN A 178 8.02 -2.09 12.26
N HIS A 179 7.22 -1.17 11.72
CA HIS A 179 6.99 0.15 12.32
C HIS A 179 5.55 0.61 12.18
N VAL A 180 5.06 1.32 13.20
CA VAL A 180 3.81 2.07 13.16
C VAL A 180 4.14 3.55 13.20
N ILE A 181 3.53 4.33 12.31
CA ILE A 181 3.69 5.79 12.28
C ILE A 181 2.31 6.42 12.43
N ASP A 182 2.12 7.18 13.51
CA ASP A 182 0.96 8.03 13.67
C ASP A 182 1.09 9.27 12.79
N THR A 183 0.09 9.49 11.95
CA THR A 183 0.01 10.58 10.98
C THR A 183 -0.95 11.68 11.45
N GLY A 184 -1.45 11.61 12.69
CA GLY A 184 -2.32 12.63 13.28
C GLY A 184 -1.59 13.95 13.53
N GLU A 185 -0.33 13.88 13.95
CA GLU A 185 0.50 15.05 14.28
C GLU A 185 1.60 15.34 13.27
N LEU A 186 1.86 14.41 12.35
CA LEU A 186 2.90 14.54 11.33
C LEU A 186 2.29 14.90 9.98
N ASP A 187 2.92 15.84 9.27
CA ASP A 187 2.63 16.06 7.87
C ASP A 187 3.23 14.94 6.99
N ALA A 188 2.85 14.93 5.70
CA ALA A 188 3.28 13.89 4.78
C ALA A 188 4.81 13.89 4.53
N GLU A 189 5.46 15.05 4.58
CA GLU A 189 6.91 15.19 4.36
C GLU A 189 7.67 14.58 5.53
N GLN A 190 7.26 14.89 6.76
CA GLN A 190 7.82 14.33 7.99
C GLN A 190 7.64 12.81 8.05
N VAL A 191 6.47 12.31 7.64
CA VAL A 191 6.24 10.86 7.54
C VAL A 191 7.17 10.23 6.49
N ALA A 192 7.32 10.85 5.31
CA ALA A 192 8.21 10.35 4.27
C ALA A 192 9.69 10.36 4.70
N GLU A 193 10.15 11.40 5.42
CA GLU A 193 11.50 11.45 6.00
C GLU A 193 11.72 10.34 7.01
N LYS A 194 10.75 10.13 7.92
CA LYS A 194 10.81 9.06 8.90
C LYS A 194 10.90 7.68 8.23
N ILE A 195 10.09 7.44 7.19
CA ILE A 195 10.17 6.19 6.41
C ILE A 195 11.54 6.05 5.74
N ALA A 196 12.06 7.10 5.12
CA ALA A 196 13.36 7.07 4.46
C ALA A 196 14.51 6.83 5.46
N TYR A 197 14.44 7.39 6.66
CA TYR A 197 15.37 7.09 7.76
C TYR A 197 15.30 5.62 8.17
N LEU A 198 14.09 5.07 8.37
CA LEU A 198 13.90 3.66 8.73
C LEU A 198 14.36 2.70 7.62
N ALA A 199 14.22 3.09 6.36
CA ALA A 199 14.79 2.37 5.21
C ALA A 199 16.31 2.58 5.05
N GLY A 200 16.91 3.45 5.87
CA GLY A 200 18.31 3.82 5.85
C GLY A 200 18.76 4.54 4.58
N LEU A 201 17.83 5.23 3.92
CA LEU A 201 18.05 6.13 2.79
C LEU A 201 18.53 7.52 3.24
N LEU A 202 18.18 7.91 4.46
CA LEU A 202 18.69 9.11 5.13
C LEU A 202 19.63 8.71 6.25
N THR A 203 20.77 9.38 6.33
CA THR A 203 21.56 9.42 7.56
C THR A 203 21.13 10.68 8.30
N LEU A 204 20.82 10.57 9.60
CA LEU A 204 20.60 11.76 10.43
C LEU A 204 21.92 12.54 10.47
N THR A 205 22.02 13.61 9.71
CA THR A 205 22.79 14.77 10.15
C THR A 205 21.92 15.47 11.18
N LEU A 206 22.03 15.04 12.44
CA LEU A 206 21.58 15.90 13.54
C LEU A 206 22.38 17.21 13.42
N PRO A 207 21.73 18.39 13.50
CA PRO A 207 22.46 19.62 13.79
C PRO A 207 23.21 19.52 15.13
#